data_AF-A0A1G8FYT2-F1
#
_entry.id   AF-A0A1G8FYT2-F1
#
_cell.length_a   1.000
_cell.length_b   1.000
_cell.length_c   1.000
_cell.angle_alpha   90.00
_cell.angle_beta   90.00
_cell.angle_gamma   90.00
#
_symmetry.space_group_name_H-M   'P 1'
#
loop_
_entity.id
_entity.type
_entity.pdbx_description
1 polymer ?
#
loop_
_entity_poly.entity_id
_entity_poly.type
_entity_poly.pdbx_seq_one_letter_code
_entity_poly.pdbx_strand_id
1 'polypeptide(L)'
;NGVHSSDPLLNKTKLNNHNPHHAHTREENPIAVYEQEIGKFTDTIKDAMFDWLDGGYFDEPDGIMIAAIKEAALNEKRSWVYVDRVLNACRRENVRTVAQFEEKKQAFQARKQQEQANTKHRHLHVVRSEEPKERPVVDREPIDLLGMGG
;
A
#
# COMPACT_ATOMS: atom_id res chain seq x y z
N ASN A 1 25.92 47.12 -47.74
CA ASN A 1 26.46 47.91 -46.62
C ASN A 1 25.33 48.31 -45.69
N GLY A 2 25.37 47.85 -44.44
CA GLY A 2 24.58 48.32 -43.30
C GLY A 2 23.24 47.61 -43.09
N VAL A 3 23.14 46.50 -42.34
CA VAL A 3 23.10 46.37 -40.86
C VAL A 3 21.97 47.16 -40.19
N HIS A 4 20.94 46.45 -39.76
CA HIS A 4 20.45 46.59 -38.40
C HIS A 4 19.81 45.26 -37.98
N SER A 5 20.61 44.45 -37.29
CA SER A 5 20.17 43.26 -36.58
C SER A 5 19.20 43.67 -35.48
N SER A 6 17.96 43.20 -35.56
CA SER A 6 17.04 43.18 -34.43
C SER A 6 17.37 41.96 -33.56
N ASP A 7 18.22 42.20 -32.56
CA ASP A 7 18.47 41.24 -31.48
C ASP A 7 17.46 41.47 -30.36
N PRO A 8 16.61 40.47 -30.07
CA PRO A 8 16.17 40.26 -28.70
C PRO A 8 16.49 38.82 -28.24
N LEU A 9 17.76 38.45 -28.22
CA LEU A 9 18.22 37.37 -27.35
C LEU A 9 18.28 37.89 -25.90
N LEU A 10 17.22 37.67 -25.11
CA LEU A 10 17.28 37.23 -23.70
C LEU A 10 15.87 37.11 -23.09
N ASN A 11 15.11 36.07 -23.45
CA ASN A 11 14.17 35.51 -22.49
C ASN A 11 14.92 34.44 -21.67
N LYS A 12 15.55 34.89 -20.57
CA LYS A 12 16.10 33.99 -19.55
C LYS A 12 14.97 33.12 -18.99
N THR A 13 14.86 31.92 -19.56
CA THR A 13 14.71 30.64 -18.86
C THR A 13 14.27 30.77 -17.41
N LYS A 14 12.99 30.46 -17.16
CA LYS A 14 12.48 29.55 -16.11
C LYS A 14 10.98 29.33 -16.32
N LEU A 15 10.61 28.83 -17.50
CA LEU A 15 9.36 28.08 -17.62
C LEU A 15 9.63 26.72 -16.97
N ASN A 16 9.30 26.58 -15.68
CA ASN A 16 9.35 25.29 -15.00
C ASN A 16 8.17 24.47 -15.51
N ASN A 17 8.29 23.98 -16.75
CA ASN A 17 7.37 23.07 -17.38
C ASN A 17 7.56 21.71 -16.71
N HIS A 18 6.92 21.52 -15.56
CA HIS A 18 6.80 20.22 -14.93
C HIS A 18 5.83 19.40 -15.78
N ASN A 19 6.36 18.82 -16.85
CA ASN A 19 5.67 17.84 -17.68
C ASN A 19 5.48 16.56 -16.86
N PRO A 20 4.27 16.18 -16.41
CA PRO A 20 4.05 14.92 -15.71
C PRO A 20 3.78 13.84 -16.75
N HIS A 21 4.73 13.64 -17.66
CA HIS A 21 4.70 12.56 -18.63
C HIS A 21 6.11 11.99 -18.69
N HIS A 22 6.47 11.18 -17.71
CA HIS A 22 7.54 10.22 -17.91
C HIS A 22 6.99 8.82 -17.66
N ALA A 23 6.72 8.18 -18.80
CA ALA A 23 6.57 6.76 -18.89
C ALA A 23 7.74 6.09 -18.17
N HIS A 24 7.39 5.04 -17.44
CA HIS A 24 8.26 4.05 -16.84
C HIS A 24 9.52 3.77 -17.69
N THR A 25 10.65 3.54 -17.01
CA THR A 25 11.98 3.06 -17.52
C THR A 25 13.01 4.13 -17.95
N ARG A 26 14.09 4.29 -17.18
CA ARG A 26 15.33 3.48 -17.28
C ARG A 26 16.55 4.13 -16.59
N GLU A 27 16.48 5.39 -16.15
CA GLU A 27 17.55 6.06 -15.38
C GLU A 27 16.99 7.12 -14.42
N GLU A 28 15.90 6.83 -13.70
CA GLU A 28 15.47 7.72 -12.62
C GLU A 28 16.40 7.51 -11.42
N ASN A 29 16.97 8.59 -10.88
CA ASN A 29 17.79 8.52 -9.67
C ASN A 29 16.86 8.36 -8.45
N PRO A 30 16.95 7.26 -7.67
CA PRO A 30 16.06 7.03 -6.53
C PRO A 30 16.08 8.17 -5.50
N ILE A 31 17.24 8.80 -5.31
CA ILE A 31 17.40 9.96 -4.41
C ILE A 31 16.62 11.19 -4.91
N ALA A 32 16.66 11.46 -6.22
CA ALA A 32 15.92 12.57 -6.81
C ALA A 32 14.40 12.36 -6.67
N VAL A 33 13.93 11.13 -6.91
CA VAL A 33 12.52 10.76 -6.73
C VAL A 33 12.09 10.91 -5.28
N TYR A 34 12.93 10.52 -4.32
CA TYR A 34 12.64 10.71 -2.90
C TYR A 34 12.44 12.19 -2.57
N GLU A 35 13.36 13.05 -3.01
CA GLU A 35 13.30 14.49 -2.74
C GLU A 35 12.04 15.13 -3.35
N GLN A 36 11.64 14.68 -4.53
CA GLN A 36 10.44 15.16 -5.21
C GLN A 36 9.14 14.72 -4.52
N GLU A 37 9.04 13.45 -4.13
CA GLU A 37 7.79 12.86 -3.63
C GLU A 37 7.59 13.05 -2.13
N ILE A 38 8.66 12.87 -1.34
CA ILE A 38 8.62 12.94 0.12
C ILE A 38 9.12 14.31 0.60
N GLY A 39 10.20 14.81 0.02
CA GLY A 39 10.87 16.06 0.41
C GLY A 39 12.27 15.83 0.96
N LYS A 40 12.74 16.77 1.78
CA LYS A 40 14.12 16.75 2.30
C LYS A 40 14.43 15.46 3.05
N PHE A 41 15.57 14.86 2.74
CA PHE A 41 16.16 13.75 3.47
C PHE A 41 17.34 14.24 4.32
N THR A 42 17.68 13.48 5.35
CA THR A 42 18.89 13.68 6.16
C THR A 42 20.03 12.84 5.59
N ASP A 43 21.28 13.17 5.94
CA ASP A 43 22.45 12.36 5.54
C ASP A 43 22.32 10.90 5.98
N THR A 44 21.70 10.64 7.14
CA THR A 44 21.39 9.28 7.61
C THR A 44 20.46 8.51 6.67
N ILE A 45 19.44 9.17 6.12
CA ILE A 45 18.53 8.55 5.16
C ILE A 45 19.27 8.26 3.86
N LYS A 46 20.13 9.18 3.43
CA LYS A 46 20.96 9.01 2.23
C LYS A 46 21.89 7.80 2.33
N ASP A 47 22.56 7.66 3.47
CA ASP A 47 23.45 6.53 3.76
C ASP A 47 22.67 5.20 3.71
N ALA A 48 21.49 5.16 4.35
CA ALA A 48 20.62 4.00 4.30
C ALA A 48 20.12 3.67 2.88
N MET A 49 19.84 4.69 2.05
CA MET A 49 19.51 4.46 0.63
C MET A 49 20.67 3.80 -0.10
N PHE A 50 21.90 4.28 0.10
CA PHE A 50 23.07 3.65 -0.51
C PHE A 50 23.29 2.22 -0.02
N ASP A 51 23.06 1.92 1.25
CA ASP A 51 23.12 0.55 1.78
C ASP A 51 22.14 -0.39 1.06
N TRP A 52 20.92 0.07 0.80
CA TRP A 52 19.93 -0.70 0.04
C TRP A 52 20.30 -0.87 -1.44
N LEU A 53 20.94 0.13 -2.04
CA LEU A 53 21.38 0.09 -3.45
C LEU A 53 22.62 -0.80 -3.64
N ASP A 54 23.60 -0.71 -2.74
CA ASP A 54 24.87 -1.44 -2.82
C ASP A 54 24.81 -2.83 -2.18
N GLY A 55 23.89 -3.05 -1.24
CA GLY A 55 23.80 -4.28 -0.45
C GLY A 55 23.39 -5.54 -1.21
N GLY A 56 23.16 -5.48 -2.52
CA GLY A 56 22.93 -6.65 -3.38
C GLY A 56 21.66 -7.44 -3.05
N TYR A 57 20.68 -6.82 -2.38
CA TYR A 57 19.45 -7.48 -1.96
C TYR A 57 18.47 -7.73 -3.12
N PHE A 58 18.57 -6.93 -4.18
CA PHE A 58 17.65 -6.89 -5.31
C PHE A 58 18.44 -6.96 -6.63
N ASP A 59 17.84 -7.54 -7.67
CA ASP A 59 18.40 -7.53 -9.02
C ASP A 59 18.29 -6.13 -9.65
N GLU A 60 17.23 -5.39 -9.29
CA GLU A 60 16.95 -4.02 -9.75
C GLU A 60 16.73 -3.07 -8.56
N PRO A 61 17.79 -2.73 -7.79
CA PRO A 61 17.66 -1.99 -6.54
C PRO A 61 17.10 -0.57 -6.75
N ASP A 62 17.51 0.14 -7.80
CA ASP A 62 16.98 1.46 -8.14
C ASP A 62 15.47 1.42 -8.41
N GLY A 63 15.04 0.44 -9.21
CA GLY A 63 13.63 0.29 -9.59
C GLY A 63 12.75 -0.03 -8.39
N ILE A 64 13.19 -0.96 -7.53
CA ILE A 64 12.49 -1.32 -6.29
C ILE A 64 12.41 -0.12 -5.34
N MET A 65 13.51 0.63 -5.17
CA MET A 65 13.54 1.80 -4.31
C MET A 65 12.59 2.90 -4.80
N ILE A 66 12.61 3.22 -6.09
CA ILE A 66 11.68 4.18 -6.70
C ILE A 66 10.24 3.75 -6.49
N ALA A 67 9.95 2.46 -6.70
CA ALA A 67 8.60 1.92 -6.52
C ALA A 67 8.12 2.04 -5.06
N ALA A 68 9.01 1.77 -4.09
CA ALA A 68 8.73 1.93 -2.66
C ALA A 68 8.49 3.40 -2.26
N ILE A 69 9.25 4.33 -2.83
CA ILE A 69 9.06 5.78 -2.61
C ILE A 69 7.70 6.23 -3.15
N LYS A 70 7.38 5.86 -4.39
CA LYS A 70 6.08 6.16 -5.00
C LYS A 70 4.93 5.57 -4.18
N GLU A 71 5.09 4.36 -3.64
CA GLU A 71 4.10 3.73 -2.75
C GLU A 71 3.90 4.52 -1.45
N ALA A 72 4.98 5.03 -0.85
CA ALA A 72 4.92 5.89 0.34
C ALA A 72 4.15 7.19 0.07
N ALA A 73 4.39 7.80 -1.09
CA ALA A 73 3.72 9.03 -1.52
C ALA A 73 2.21 8.81 -1.74
N LEU A 74 1.84 7.71 -2.41
CA LEU A 74 0.44 7.34 -2.67
C LEU A 74 -0.36 7.01 -1.40
N ASN A 75 0.28 6.43 -0.39
CA ASN A 75 -0.38 6.09 0.88
C ASN A 75 -0.40 7.26 1.89
N GLU A 76 -0.05 8.48 1.47
CA GLU A 76 0.10 9.67 2.32
C GLU A 76 1.08 9.48 3.51
N LYS A 77 1.95 8.47 3.43
CA LYS A 77 2.94 8.11 4.45
C LYS A 77 4.34 8.46 3.97
N ARG A 78 4.54 9.74 3.66
CA ARG A 78 5.79 10.32 3.15
C ARG A 78 6.90 10.35 4.20
N SER A 79 7.43 9.18 4.53
CA SER A 79 8.46 9.01 5.55
C SER A 79 9.41 7.89 5.17
N TRP A 80 10.71 8.07 5.43
CA TRP A 80 11.72 7.04 5.22
C TRP A 80 11.36 5.73 5.95
N VAL A 81 10.83 5.82 7.18
CA VAL A 81 10.40 4.64 7.95
C VAL A 81 9.38 3.80 7.19
N TYR A 82 8.50 4.43 6.40
CA TYR A 82 7.56 3.68 5.57
C TYR A 82 8.25 3.04 4.36
N VAL A 83 9.13 3.78 3.68
CA VAL A 83 9.92 3.26 2.56
C VAL A 83 10.74 2.04 3.00
N ASP A 84 11.46 2.14 4.11
CA ASP A 84 12.26 1.05 4.68
C ASP A 84 11.41 -0.19 5.01
N ARG A 85 10.20 0.00 5.53
CA ARG A 85 9.26 -1.11 5.77
C ARG A 85 8.84 -1.81 4.48
N VAL A 86 8.61 -1.06 3.41
CA VAL A 86 8.28 -1.61 2.09
C VAL A 86 9.48 -2.40 1.54
N LEU A 87 10.70 -1.86 1.63
CA LEU A 87 11.93 -2.54 1.21
C LEU A 87 12.16 -3.84 1.99
N ASN A 88 11.99 -3.80 3.31
CA ASN A 88 12.09 -4.98 4.17
C ASN A 88 11.01 -6.03 3.86
N ALA A 89 9.79 -5.61 3.52
CA ALA A 89 8.75 -6.53 3.08
C ALA A 89 9.13 -7.20 1.76
N CYS A 90 9.65 -6.45 0.78
CA CYS A 90 10.15 -6.98 -0.48
C CYS A 90 11.25 -8.01 -0.26
N ARG A 91 12.23 -7.68 0.60
CA ARG A 91 13.31 -8.61 0.96
C ARG A 91 12.79 -9.89 1.59
N ARG A 92 11.85 -9.78 2.54
CA ARG A 92 11.26 -10.92 3.24
C ARG A 92 10.45 -11.84 2.31
N GLU A 93 9.82 -11.25 1.29
CA GLU A 93 9.01 -11.97 0.30
C GLU A 93 9.81 -12.42 -0.94
N ASN A 94 11.13 -12.22 -0.92
CA ASN A 94 12.05 -12.55 -2.02
C ASN A 94 11.75 -11.81 -3.34
N VAL A 95 11.14 -10.63 -3.24
CA VAL A 95 10.86 -9.76 -4.40
C VAL A 95 12.14 -9.05 -4.78
N ARG A 96 12.75 -9.46 -5.90
CA ARG A 96 14.04 -8.92 -6.37
C ARG A 96 13.99 -8.08 -7.63
N THR A 97 12.87 -8.14 -8.36
CA THR A 97 12.67 -7.46 -9.65
C THR A 97 11.45 -6.56 -9.59
N VAL A 98 11.42 -5.52 -10.42
CA VAL A 98 10.30 -4.57 -10.46
C VAL A 98 8.99 -5.28 -10.87
N ALA A 99 9.08 -6.26 -11.77
CA ALA A 99 7.92 -7.04 -12.21
C ALA A 99 7.24 -7.79 -11.04
N GLN A 100 8.04 -8.42 -10.16
CA GLN A 100 7.52 -9.11 -8.97
C GLN A 100 6.92 -8.12 -7.97
N PHE A 101 7.50 -6.92 -7.85
CA PHE A 101 6.95 -5.88 -6.99
C PHE A 101 5.57 -5.45 -7.46
N GLU A 102 5.39 -5.30 -8.77
CA GLU A 102 4.11 -4.88 -9.34
C GLU A 102 3.03 -5.96 -9.18
N GLU A 103 3.36 -7.22 -9.40
CA GLU A 103 2.44 -8.35 -9.13
C GLU A 103 2.00 -8.37 -7.66
N LYS A 104 2.94 -8.16 -6.73
CA LYS A 104 2.64 -8.08 -5.29
C LYS A 104 1.77 -6.88 -4.95
N LYS A 105 2.04 -5.72 -5.55
CA LYS A 105 1.23 -4.52 -5.38
C LYS A 105 -0.21 -4.76 -5.84
N GLN A 106 -0.40 -5.39 -6.99
CA GLN A 106 -1.73 -5.75 -7.49
C GLN A 106 -2.45 -6.73 -6.55
N ALA A 107 -1.75 -7.78 -6.09
CA ALA A 107 -2.30 -8.74 -5.13
C ALA A 107 -2.69 -8.08 -3.79
N PHE A 108 -1.88 -7.13 -3.30
CA PHE A 108 -2.17 -6.37 -2.08
C PHE A 108 -3.39 -5.47 -2.24
N GLN A 109 -3.52 -4.78 -3.37
CA GLN A 109 -4.70 -3.96 -3.68
C GLN A 109 -5.97 -4.80 -3.77
N ALA A 110 -5.92 -5.95 -4.44
CA ALA A 110 -7.06 -6.86 -4.54
C ALA A 110 -7.52 -7.35 -3.16
N ARG A 111 -6.57 -7.71 -2.27
CA ARG A 111 -6.86 -8.08 -0.88
C ARG A 111 -7.46 -6.93 -0.07
N LYS A 112 -6.90 -5.72 -0.19
CA LYS A 112 -7.39 -4.52 0.51
C LYS A 112 -8.85 -4.20 0.12
N GLN A 113 -9.21 -4.38 -1.15
CA GLN A 113 -10.58 -4.19 -1.63
C GLN A 113 -11.55 -5.25 -1.06
N GLN A 114 -11.13 -6.52 -0.99
CA GLN A 114 -11.95 -7.59 -0.40
C GLN A 114 -12.18 -7.39 1.10
N GLU A 115 -11.18 -6.91 1.84
CA GLU A 115 -11.29 -6.71 3.30
C GLU A 115 -12.22 -5.54 3.67
N GLN A 116 -12.23 -4.48 2.86
CA GLN A 116 -13.15 -3.35 3.00
C GLN A 116 -14.61 -3.72 2.69
N ALA A 117 -14.83 -4.69 1.79
CA ALA A 117 -16.17 -5.22 1.52
C ALA A 117 -16.67 -6.13 2.67
N ASN A 118 -15.78 -6.93 3.26
CA ASN A 118 -16.13 -7.87 4.34
C ASN A 118 -16.42 -7.15 5.67
N THR A 119 -15.69 -6.08 5.99
CA THR A 119 -15.91 -5.28 7.21
C THR A 119 -17.26 -4.55 7.24
N LYS A 120 -17.85 -4.21 6.08
CA LYS A 120 -19.22 -3.69 6.01
C LYS A 120 -20.28 -4.77 6.26
N HIS A 121 -20.03 -6.01 5.86
CA HIS A 121 -20.99 -7.12 6.03
C HIS A 121 -21.08 -7.63 7.47
N ARG A 122 -20.01 -7.49 8.28
CA ARG A 122 -20.02 -7.96 9.67
C ARG A 122 -20.77 -7.05 10.65
N HIS A 123 -20.99 -5.78 10.32
CA HIS A 123 -21.70 -4.85 11.22
C HIS A 123 -23.23 -4.89 11.06
N LEU A 124 -23.77 -5.44 9.96
CA LEU A 124 -25.21 -5.42 9.69
C LEU A 124 -25.96 -6.69 10.16
N HIS A 125 -25.26 -7.71 10.69
CA HIS A 125 -25.85 -9.00 11.06
C HIS A 125 -25.84 -9.26 12.57
N VAL A 126 -26.11 -8.24 13.38
CA VAL A 126 -26.30 -8.35 14.85
C VAL A 126 -27.57 -7.59 15.30
N VAL A 127 -28.62 -7.49 14.49
CA VAL A 127 -29.92 -6.99 14.98
C VAL A 127 -31.08 -7.63 14.24
N ARG A 128 -31.34 -8.93 14.47
CA ARG A 128 -32.67 -9.55 14.38
C ARG A 128 -32.52 -11.04 14.58
N SER A 129 -32.86 -11.50 15.78
CA SER A 129 -33.50 -12.80 16.06
C SER A 129 -33.66 -12.92 17.58
N GLU A 130 -34.43 -12.00 18.17
CA GLU A 130 -35.12 -12.31 19.43
C GLU A 130 -36.40 -13.04 19.03
N GLU A 131 -36.27 -14.34 18.76
CA GLU A 131 -37.42 -15.23 18.66
C GLU A 131 -37.84 -15.62 20.08
N PRO A 132 -39.08 -15.31 20.52
CA PRO A 132 -39.51 -15.65 21.86
C PRO A 132 -39.68 -17.16 21.95
N LYS A 133 -38.86 -17.81 22.78
CA LYS A 133 -38.99 -19.24 23.12
C LYS A 133 -40.27 -19.46 23.92
N GLU A 134 -41.38 -19.73 23.23
CA GLU A 134 -42.51 -20.41 23.85
C GLU A 134 -42.08 -21.82 24.25
N ARG A 135 -42.20 -22.13 25.54
CA ARG A 135 -41.85 -23.43 26.11
C ARG A 135 -42.91 -24.46 25.71
N PRO A 136 -42.55 -25.66 25.26
CA PRO A 136 -43.53 -26.71 25.01
C PRO A 136 -44.19 -27.13 26.32
N VAL A 137 -45.52 -27.10 26.35
CA VAL A 137 -46.34 -27.65 27.43
C VAL A 137 -46.15 -29.16 27.39
N VAL A 138 -45.50 -29.72 28.42
CA VAL A 138 -45.36 -31.16 28.60
C VAL A 138 -46.60 -31.64 29.34
N ASP A 139 -47.55 -32.20 28.59
CA ASP A 139 -48.65 -32.99 29.13
C ASP A 139 -48.08 -34.11 30.01
N ARG A 140 -48.28 -34.00 31.33
CA ARG A 140 -47.99 -35.09 32.27
C ARG A 140 -49.21 -36.01 32.32
N GLU A 141 -49.09 -37.15 31.65
CA GLU A 141 -49.98 -38.30 31.79
C GLU A 141 -50.10 -38.71 33.29
N PRO A 142 -51.28 -39.16 33.74
CA PRO A 142 -51.50 -39.57 35.12
C PRO A 142 -50.75 -40.89 35.42
N ILE A 143 -50.03 -40.91 36.55
CA ILE A 143 -49.34 -42.11 37.04
C ILE A 143 -50.41 -43.06 37.61
N ASP A 144 -50.67 -44.16 36.91
CA ASP A 144 -51.47 -45.28 37.43
C ASP A 144 -50.82 -45.88 38.68
N LEU A 145 -51.55 -45.78 39.80
CA LEU A 145 -51.18 -46.32 41.10
C LEU A 145 -51.90 -47.67 41.32
N LEU A 146 -51.33 -48.76 40.82
CA LEU A 146 -51.59 -50.14 41.27
C LEU A 146 -50.20 -50.77 41.47
N GLY A 147 -49.72 -51.13 42.65
CA GLY A 147 -50.36 -51.97 43.68
C GLY A 147 -49.57 -53.28 43.72
N MET A 148 -49.00 -53.65 44.88
CA MET A 148 -48.44 -54.95 45.35
C MET A 148 -47.42 -54.57 46.45
N GLY A 149 -47.46 -54.98 47.72
CA GLY A 149 -47.82 -56.26 48.32
C GLY A 149 -46.64 -56.66 49.21
N GLY A 150 -46.86 -56.81 50.53
CA GLY A 150 -45.83 -57.16 51.52
C GLY A 150 -46.28 -56.88 52.94
#